data_AF-A0AAJ0WZE7-F1
#
_entry.id   AF-A0AAJ0WZE7-F1
#
_cell.length_a   1.000
_cell.length_b   1.000
_cell.length_c   1.000
_cell.angle_alpha   90.00
_cell.angle_beta   90.00
_cell.angle_gamma   90.00
#
_symmetry.space_group_name_H-M   'P 1'
#
loop_
_entity.id
_entity.type
_entity.pdbx_description
1 polymer ?
#
loop_
_entity_poly.entity_id
_entity_poly.type
_entity_poly.pdbx_seq_one_letter_code
_entity_poly.pdbx_strand_id
1 'polypeptide(L)' 'MSDIKDEIERLKMRKVELVHKLNLVEFMDEKEEYEKEIERIQRQIDILEKMN' A
#
# COMPACT_ATOMS: atom_id res chain seq x y z
N MET A 1 -9.35 -4.51 18.63
CA MET A 1 -8.21 -3.56 18.59
C MET A 1 -6.92 -4.20 18.09
N SER A 2 -6.61 -5.47 18.39
CA SER A 2 -5.46 -6.18 17.77
C SER A 2 -5.60 -6.26 16.24
N ASP A 3 -6.79 -6.65 15.76
CA ASP A 3 -7.01 -6.94 14.34
C ASP A 3 -6.79 -5.74 13.41
N ILE A 4 -7.12 -4.52 13.89
CA ILE A 4 -6.92 -3.28 13.12
C ILE A 4 -5.42 -2.96 13.01
N LYS A 5 -4.66 -3.12 14.10
CA LYS A 5 -3.21 -2.91 14.08
C LYS A 5 -2.52 -3.93 13.19
N ASP A 6 -2.93 -5.19 13.28
CA ASP A 6 -2.38 -6.27 12.46
C ASP A 6 -2.68 -6.06 10.96
N GLU A 7 -3.87 -5.54 10.63
CA GLU A 7 -4.23 -5.19 9.25
C GLU A 7 -3.44 -3.98 8.73
N ILE A 8 -3.27 -2.93 9.56
CA ILE A 8 -2.43 -1.78 9.20
C ILE A 8 -1.00 -2.24 8.88
N GLU A 9 -0.44 -3.15 9.68
CA GLU A 9 0.92 -3.64 9.46
C GLU A 9 1.03 -4.49 8.19
N ARG A 10 0.04 -5.34 7.90
CA ARG A 10 -0.04 -6.07 6.62
C ARG A 10 -0.07 -5.13 5.42
N LEU A 11 -0.89 -4.08 5.49
CA LEU A 11 -1.00 -3.07 4.43
C LEU A 11 0.31 -2.29 4.26
N LYS A 12 1.01 -1.95 5.35
CA LYS A 12 2.32 -1.29 5.31
C LYS A 12 3.36 -2.17 4.61
N MET A 13 3.43 -3.46 4.97
CA MET A 13 4.32 -4.42 4.30
C MET A 13 4.00 -4.51 2.80
N ARG A 14 2.73 -4.66 2.44
CA ARG A 14 2.31 -4.72 1.03
C ARG A 14 2.68 -3.45 0.27
N LYS A 15 2.52 -2.27 0.87
CA LYS A 15 2.91 -1.01 0.25
C LYS A 15 4.41 -0.97 -0.06
N VAL A 16 5.26 -1.43 0.87
CA VAL A 16 6.71 -1.51 0.67
C VAL A 16 7.07 -2.44 -0.50
N GLU A 17 6.42 -3.61 -0.60
CA GLU A 17 6.61 -4.52 -1.74
C GLU A 17 6.25 -3.86 -3.08
N LEU A 18 5.13 -3.14 -3.14
CA LEU A 18 4.70 -2.47 -4.38
C LEU A 18 5.64 -1.32 -4.75
N VAL A 19 6.11 -0.54 -3.77
CA VAL A 19 7.13 0.50 -4.02
C VAL A 19 8.41 -0.12 -4.58
N HIS A 20 8.83 -1.26 -4.05
CA HIS A 20 9.99 -1.96 -4.59
C HIS A 20 9.76 -2.42 -6.04
N LYS A 21 8.60 -3.00 -6.34
CA LYS A 21 8.24 -3.40 -7.72
C LYS A 21 8.17 -2.20 -8.66
N LEU A 22 7.54 -1.11 -8.25
CA LEU A 22 7.46 0.14 -9.01
C LEU A 22 8.85 0.64 -9.45
N ASN A 23 9.83 0.54 -8.55
CA ASN A 23 11.20 0.97 -8.83
C ASN A 23 11.96 0.06 -9.81
N LEU A 24 11.50 -1.18 -9.99
CA LEU A 24 12.11 -2.17 -10.90
C LEU A 24 11.44 -2.22 -12.27
N VAL A 25 10.25 -1.65 -12.40
CA VAL A 25 9.46 -1.70 -13.63
C VAL A 25 9.96 -0.64 -14.61
N GLU A 26 10.09 -1.03 -15.87
CA GLU A 26 10.52 -0.14 -16.95
C GLU A 26 9.35 0.39 -17.80
N PHE A 27 8.23 -0.34 -17.83
CA PHE A 27 7.04 0.00 -18.61
C PHE A 27 6.16 1.03 -17.89
N MET A 28 5.75 2.08 -18.59
CA MET A 28 4.96 3.16 -17.98
C MET A 28 3.57 2.71 -17.52
N ASP A 29 2.90 1.84 -18.30
CA ASP A 29 1.55 1.38 -17.96
C ASP A 29 1.56 0.57 -16.65
N GLU A 30 2.53 -0.34 -16.49
CA GLU A 30 2.73 -1.09 -15.26
C GLU A 30 3.11 -0.17 -14.08
N LYS A 31 3.92 0.87 -14.30
CA LYS A 31 4.20 1.88 -13.27
C LYS A 31 2.93 2.57 -12.77
N GLU A 32 2.07 3.01 -13.68
CA GLU A 32 0.81 3.68 -13.33
C GLU A 32 -0.10 2.77 -12.50
N GLU A 33 -0.14 1.47 -12.81
CA GLU A 33 -0.87 0.48 -12.01
C GLU A 33 -0.33 0.36 -10.58
N TYR A 34 0.99 0.26 -10.43
CA TYR A 34 1.62 0.21 -9.11
C TYR A 34 1.39 1.50 -8.31
N GLU A 35 1.49 2.66 -8.93
CA GLU A 35 1.20 3.96 -8.29
C GLU A 35 -0.25 4.03 -7.79
N LYS A 36 -1.22 3.62 -8.61
CA LYS A 36 -2.64 3.55 -8.22
C LYS A 36 -2.87 2.60 -7.05
N GLU A 37 -2.24 1.42 -7.06
CA GLU A 37 -2.39 0.45 -5.98
C GLU A 37 -1.77 0.97 -4.67
N ILE A 38 -0.58 1.60 -4.74
CA ILE A 38 0.08 2.23 -3.59
C ILE A 38 -0.80 3.32 -2.98
N GLU A 39 -1.39 4.20 -3.79
CA GLU A 39 -2.29 5.25 -3.32
C GLU A 39 -3.55 4.68 -2.67
N ARG A 40 -4.12 3.62 -3.25
CA ARG A 40 -5.27 2.92 -2.68
C ARG A 40 -4.95 2.34 -1.30
N ILE A 41 -3.80 1.67 -1.16
CA ILE A 41 -3.36 1.10 0.12
C ILE A 41 -3.10 2.20 1.15
N GLN A 42 -2.46 3.31 0.75
CA GLN A 42 -2.25 4.43 1.66
C GLN A 42 -3.57 4.97 2.22
N ARG A 43 -4.59 5.16 1.36
CA ARG A 43 -5.92 5.59 1.82
C ARG A 43 -6.57 4.60 2.79
N GLN A 44 -6.39 3.30 2.58
CA GLN A 44 -6.89 2.27 3.50
C GLN A 44 -6.20 2.37 4.87
N ILE A 45 -4.87 2.53 4.89
CA ILE A 45 -4.10 2.75 6.12
C ILE A 45 -4.62 4.00 6.85
N ASP A 46 -4.78 5.12 6.16
CA ASP A 46 -5.25 6.38 6.77
C ASP A 46 -6.64 6.25 7.40
N ILE A 47 -7.53 5.47 6.78
CA ILE A 47 -8.87 5.19 7.32
C ILE A 47 -8.76 4.34 8.59
N LEU A 48 -7.98 3.24 8.53
CA LEU A 48 -7.82 2.34 9.67
C LEU A 48 -7.11 3.01 10.85
N GLU A 49 -6.13 3.86 10.59
CA GLU A 49 -5.43 4.65 11.62
C GLU A 49 -6.37 5.64 12.33
N LYS A 50 -7.41 6.15 11.65
CA LYS A 50 -8.46 6.99 12.27
C LYS A 50 -9.49 6.20 13.09
N MET A 51 -9.61 4.89 12.86
CA MET A 51 -10.55 4.01 13.55
C MET A 51 -9.94 3.31 14.78
N ASN A 52 -8.62 3.36 14.92
CA ASN A 52 -7.85 2.81 16.05
C ASN A 52 -7.62 3.85 17.14
#